data_AF-A0A2N5LHH1-F1
#
_entry.id   AF-A0A2N5LHH1-F1
#
_cell.length_a   1.000
_cell.length_b   1.000
_cell.length_c   1.000
_cell.angle_alpha   90.00
_cell.angle_beta   90.00
_cell.angle_gamma   90.00
#
_symmetry.space_group_name_H-M   'P 1'
#
loop_
_entity.id
_entity.type
_entity.pdbx_description
1 polymer ?
#
loop_
_entity_poly.entity_id
_entity_poly.type
_entity_poly.pdbx_seq_one_letter_code
_entity_poly.pdbx_strand_id
1 'polypeptide(L)'
;MRNIANIKPSVILVSLIHNAKLSNTVSRIALRDAENQWCKHITKPIELRDQHTMLDVAEQLRLVIVQVSQRRCRINPMYWATLVHLEADLRKAYAHNINLEPLLDTVAANSEHSEVA
;
A
#
# COMPACT_ATOMS: atom_id res chain seq x y z
N MET A 1 -6.63 9.95 16.00
CA MET A 1 -5.72 8.96 15.35
C MET A 1 -6.42 8.40 14.12
N ARG A 2 -5.76 8.35 12.96
CA ARG A 2 -6.32 7.72 11.74
C ARG A 2 -6.39 6.20 11.93
N ASN A 3 -7.54 5.58 11.60
CA ASN A 3 -7.67 4.12 11.61
C ASN A 3 -6.95 3.53 10.40
N ILE A 4 -5.73 3.04 10.62
CA ILE A 4 -4.85 2.53 9.55
C ILE A 4 -5.18 1.10 9.11
N ALA A 5 -5.97 0.35 9.88
CA ALA A 5 -6.32 -1.04 9.53
C ALA A 5 -7.21 -1.14 8.27
N ASN A 6 -7.90 -0.06 7.92
CA ASN A 6 -8.84 0.00 6.78
C ASN A 6 -8.23 0.61 5.51
N ILE A 7 -6.93 0.95 5.51
CA ILE A 7 -6.31 1.50 4.30
C ILE A 7 -6.26 0.41 3.23
N LYS A 8 -6.42 0.83 1.97
CA LYS A 8 -6.30 -0.04 0.81
C LYS A 8 -5.14 0.43 -0.07
N PRO A 9 -3.88 0.01 0.21
CA PRO A 9 -2.74 0.47 -0.57
C PRO A 9 -2.87 0.18 -2.05
N SER A 10 -3.50 -0.93 -2.46
CA SER A 10 -3.74 -1.26 -3.87
C SER A 10 -4.50 -0.14 -4.59
N VAL A 11 -5.64 0.29 -4.03
CA VAL A 11 -6.49 1.36 -4.59
C VAL A 11 -5.75 2.70 -4.61
N ILE A 12 -5.01 3.01 -3.54
CA ILE A 12 -4.27 4.26 -3.43
C ILE A 12 -3.14 4.31 -4.46
N LEU A 13 -2.37 3.23 -4.62
CA LEU A 13 -1.28 3.13 -5.58
C LEU A 13 -1.80 3.28 -7.02
N VAL A 14 -2.88 2.58 -7.38
CA VAL A 14 -3.54 2.73 -8.69
C VAL A 14 -4.00 4.16 -8.93
N SER A 15 -4.59 4.82 -7.92
CA SER A 15 -5.00 6.22 -8.03
C SER A 15 -3.80 7.16 -8.23
N LEU A 16 -2.70 6.94 -7.51
CA LEU A 16 -1.47 7.71 -7.66
C LEU A 16 -0.87 7.52 -9.06
N ILE A 17 -0.83 6.29 -9.59
CA ILE A 17 -0.27 6.01 -10.93
C ILE A 17 -1.02 6.80 -12.01
N HIS A 18 -2.36 6.85 -11.94
CA HIS A 18 -3.18 7.53 -12.94
C HIS A 18 -3.20 9.06 -12.76
N ASN A 19 -3.22 9.54 -11.52
CA ASN A 19 -3.60 10.94 -11.24
C ASN A 19 -2.48 11.83 -10.67
N ALA A 20 -1.40 11.24 -10.13
CA ALA A 20 -0.32 12.02 -9.53
C ALA A 20 0.51 12.81 -10.55
N LYS A 21 0.44 12.46 -11.85
CA LYS A 21 1.09 13.18 -12.96
C LYS A 21 2.58 13.49 -12.68
N LEU A 22 3.32 12.50 -12.19
CA LEU A 22 4.74 12.62 -11.88
C LEU A 22 5.54 13.01 -13.14
N SER A 23 6.33 14.08 -13.06
CA SER A 23 6.99 14.66 -14.24
C SER A 23 8.23 13.89 -14.70
N ASN A 24 8.96 13.23 -13.80
CA ASN A 24 10.18 12.49 -14.14
C ASN A 24 9.92 10.98 -14.32
N THR A 25 10.78 10.31 -15.08
CA THR A 25 10.66 8.87 -15.35
C THR A 25 11.00 8.03 -14.12
N VAL A 26 12.04 8.41 -13.36
CA VAL A 26 12.50 7.65 -12.19
C VAL A 26 11.39 7.49 -11.15
N SER A 27 10.66 8.57 -10.81
CA SER A 27 9.59 8.47 -9.82
C SER A 27 8.35 7.74 -10.37
N ARG A 28 8.07 7.82 -11.67
CA ARG A 28 7.01 7.00 -12.30
C ARG A 28 7.33 5.51 -12.23
N ILE A 29 8.59 5.12 -12.44
CA ILE A 29 9.04 3.74 -12.34
C ILE A 29 8.92 3.27 -10.89
N ALA A 30 9.46 4.02 -9.93
CA ALA A 30 9.36 3.67 -8.51
C ALA A 30 7.90 3.48 -8.05
N LEU A 31 6.98 4.34 -8.49
CA LEU A 31 5.56 4.20 -8.17
C LEU A 31 4.92 2.94 -8.80
N ARG A 32 5.33 2.55 -10.02
CA ARG A 32 4.89 1.30 -10.66
C ARG A 32 5.50 0.07 -9.99
N ASP A 33 6.75 0.15 -9.57
CA ASP A 33 7.41 -0.94 -8.85
C ASP A 33 6.76 -1.17 -7.48
N ALA A 34 6.41 -0.09 -6.79
CA ALA A 34 5.62 -0.13 -5.55
C ALA A 34 4.28 -0.86 -5.74
N GLU A 35 3.54 -0.53 -6.81
CA GLU A 35 2.27 -1.19 -7.15
C GLU A 35 2.45 -2.66 -7.51
N ASN A 36 3.43 -2.98 -8.37
CA ASN A 36 3.73 -4.36 -8.75
C ASN A 36 4.11 -5.22 -7.53
N GLN A 37 4.93 -4.68 -6.63
CA GLN A 37 5.32 -5.37 -5.39
C GLN A 37 4.12 -5.58 -4.47
N TRP A 38 3.30 -4.56 -4.27
CA TRP A 38 2.10 -4.66 -3.45
C TRP A 38 1.09 -5.67 -4.03
N CYS A 39 0.82 -5.61 -5.33
CA CYS A 39 -0.07 -6.54 -6.02
C CYS A 39 0.42 -7.98 -5.88
N LYS A 40 1.73 -8.23 -6.06
CA LYS A 40 2.33 -9.56 -5.81
C LYS A 40 2.26 -10.00 -4.34
N HIS A 41 2.25 -9.07 -3.40
CA HIS A 41 2.13 -9.37 -1.99
C HIS A 41 0.70 -9.79 -1.65
N ILE A 42 -0.32 -9.04 -2.09
CA ILE A 42 -1.72 -9.32 -1.76
C ILE A 42 -2.30 -10.53 -2.50
N THR A 43 -1.72 -10.95 -3.62
CA THR A 43 -2.10 -12.20 -4.31
C THR A 43 -1.65 -13.46 -3.56
N LYS A 44 -0.74 -13.34 -2.59
CA LYS A 44 -0.34 -14.45 -1.73
C LYS A 44 -1.41 -14.72 -0.66
N PRO A 45 -1.60 -16.00 -0.27
CA PRO A 45 -2.32 -16.36 0.96
C PRO A 45 -1.76 -15.59 2.17
N ILE A 46 -2.61 -15.26 3.15
CA ILE A 46 -2.25 -14.36 4.26
C ILE A 46 -1.03 -14.88 5.03
N GLU A 47 -0.97 -16.19 5.25
CA GLU A 47 0.11 -16.91 5.91
C GLU A 47 1.45 -16.86 5.16
N LEU A 48 1.45 -16.56 3.86
CA LEU A 48 2.65 -16.41 3.01
C LEU A 48 3.00 -14.95 2.71
N ARG A 49 2.25 -13.99 3.26
CA ARG A 49 2.51 -12.57 3.08
C ARG A 49 3.68 -12.14 3.95
N ASP A 50 4.72 -11.65 3.30
CA ASP A 50 5.89 -11.08 3.96
C ASP A 50 5.61 -9.63 4.37
N GLN A 51 5.56 -9.38 5.68
CA GLN A 51 5.37 -8.02 6.22
C GLN A 51 6.50 -7.06 5.80
N HIS A 52 7.68 -7.57 5.45
CA HIS A 52 8.77 -6.74 4.93
C HIS A 52 8.41 -6.03 3.62
N THR A 53 7.48 -6.59 2.84
CA THR A 53 6.99 -5.92 1.62
C THR A 53 6.38 -4.54 1.91
N MET A 54 5.84 -4.31 3.11
CA MET A 54 5.36 -2.97 3.49
C MET A 54 6.50 -1.95 3.53
N LEU A 55 7.68 -2.35 3.99
CA LEU A 55 8.87 -1.50 4.01
C LEU A 55 9.43 -1.28 2.61
N ASP A 56 9.49 -2.33 1.79
CA ASP A 56 9.96 -2.22 0.40
C ASP A 56 9.11 -1.23 -0.40
N VAL A 57 7.78 -1.35 -0.30
CA VAL A 57 6.84 -0.44 -0.94
C VAL A 57 6.98 0.97 -0.37
N ALA A 58 7.08 1.13 0.95
CA ALA A 58 7.30 2.43 1.57
C ALA A 58 8.59 3.10 1.09
N GLU A 59 9.66 2.33 0.83
CA GLU A 59 10.93 2.87 0.34
C GLU A 59 10.82 3.37 -1.10
N GLN A 60 10.08 2.67 -1.97
CA GLN A 60 9.78 3.18 -3.31
C GLN A 60 9.00 4.49 -3.27
N LEU A 61 8.00 4.60 -2.39
CA LEU A 61 7.27 5.86 -2.19
C LEU A 61 8.16 6.95 -1.62
N ARG A 62 9.06 6.61 -0.70
CA ARG A 62 10.05 7.53 -0.11
C ARG A 62 10.97 8.11 -1.17
N LEU A 63 11.41 7.31 -2.14
CA LEU A 63 12.18 7.79 -3.28
C LEU A 63 11.41 8.87 -4.05
N VAL A 64 10.12 8.65 -4.34
CA VAL A 64 9.27 9.67 -4.99
C VAL A 64 9.19 10.94 -4.15
N ILE A 65 8.94 10.81 -2.85
CA ILE A 65 8.86 11.94 -1.90
C ILE A 65 10.15 12.75 -1.90
N VAL A 66 11.32 12.10 -1.88
CA VAL A 66 12.64 12.78 -1.92
C VAL A 66 12.82 13.53 -3.24
N GLN A 67 12.50 12.92 -4.38
CA GLN A 67 12.62 13.55 -5.70
C GLN A 67 11.72 14.79 -5.82
N VAL A 68 10.49 14.73 -5.31
CA VAL A 68 9.57 15.88 -5.28
C VAL A 68 10.09 16.97 -4.33
N SER A 69 10.53 16.61 -3.13
CA SER A 69 11.05 17.55 -2.13
C SER A 69 12.30 18.30 -2.63
N GLN A 70 13.15 17.61 -3.40
CA GLN A 70 14.34 18.19 -4.04
C GLN A 70 14.03 18.95 -5.33
N ARG A 71 12.75 19.12 -5.70
CA ARG A 71 12.29 19.75 -6.95
C ARG A 71 12.79 19.08 -8.23
N ARG A 72 13.24 17.82 -8.14
CA ARG A 72 13.67 16.98 -9.28
C ARG A 72 12.49 16.28 -9.97
N CYS A 73 11.35 16.21 -9.29
CA CYS A 73 10.09 15.74 -9.83
C CYS A 73 8.97 16.70 -9.44
N ARG A 74 8.00 16.92 -10.32
CA ARG A 74 6.73 17.59 -10.02
C ARG A 74 5.65 16.54 -9.86
N ILE A 75 4.71 16.79 -8.95
CA ILE A 75 3.52 15.98 -8.70
C ILE A 75 2.29 16.89 -8.73
N ASN A 76 1.14 16.34 -9.09
CA ASN A 76 -0.14 17.01 -8.86
C ASN A 76 -0.31 17.29 -7.35
N PRO A 77 -0.41 18.57 -6.92
CA PRO A 77 -0.48 18.91 -5.50
C PRO A 77 -1.63 18.21 -4.75
N MET A 78 -2.75 17.92 -5.41
CA MET A 78 -3.90 17.23 -4.82
C MET A 78 -3.55 15.80 -4.33
N TYR A 79 -2.53 15.18 -4.92
CA TYR A 79 -2.12 13.80 -4.62
C TYR A 79 -0.84 13.72 -3.76
N TRP A 80 -0.24 14.87 -3.44
CA TRP A 80 0.97 14.92 -2.60
C TRP A 80 0.72 14.35 -1.21
N ALA A 81 -0.33 14.82 -0.54
CA ALA A 81 -0.68 14.33 0.79
C ALA A 81 -0.99 12.82 0.77
N THR A 82 -1.69 12.34 -0.26
CA THR A 82 -2.01 10.92 -0.43
C THR A 82 -0.76 10.05 -0.52
N LEU A 83 0.25 10.49 -1.29
CA LEU A 83 1.54 9.80 -1.40
C LEU A 83 2.27 9.75 -0.05
N VAL A 84 2.41 10.90 0.61
CA VAL A 84 3.13 11.01 1.89
C VAL A 84 2.44 10.20 2.99
N HIS A 85 1.11 10.27 3.06
CA HIS A 85 0.37 9.50 4.05
C HIS A 85 0.45 8.00 3.80
N LEU A 86 0.39 7.54 2.55
CA LEU A 86 0.52 6.11 2.25
C LEU A 86 1.88 5.57 2.71
N GLU A 87 2.96 6.30 2.45
CA GLU A 87 4.31 5.91 2.90
C GLU A 87 4.39 5.80 4.43
N ALA A 88 3.86 6.79 5.14
CA ALA A 88 3.83 6.79 6.60
C ALA A 88 2.92 5.67 7.17
N ASP A 89 1.75 5.45 6.55
CA ASP A 89 0.79 4.44 6.97
C ASP A 89 1.37 3.02 6.80
N LEU A 90 2.13 2.75 5.73
CA LEU A 90 2.81 1.47 5.50
C LEU A 90 3.89 1.19 6.58
N ARG A 91 4.76 2.16 6.87
CA ARG A 91 5.77 2.01 7.94
C ARG A 91 5.12 1.81 9.30
N LYS A 92 4.02 2.52 9.56
CA LYS A 92 3.26 2.40 10.80
C LYS A 92 2.58 1.03 10.90
N ALA A 93 2.00 0.53 9.81
CA ALA A 93 1.41 -0.81 9.78
C ALA A 93 2.45 -1.89 10.08
N TYR A 94 3.64 -1.80 9.49
CA TYR A 94 4.77 -2.68 9.82
C TYR A 94 5.15 -2.59 11.30
N ALA A 95 5.36 -1.39 11.84
CA ALA A 95 5.76 -1.21 13.24
C ALA A 95 4.73 -1.75 14.26
N HIS A 96 3.45 -1.83 13.87
CA HIS A 96 2.38 -2.38 14.71
C HIS A 96 1.94 -3.79 14.30
N ASN A 97 2.64 -4.45 13.38
CA ASN A 97 2.29 -5.77 12.84
C ASN A 97 0.83 -5.85 12.32
N ILE A 98 0.33 -4.76 11.73
CA ILE A 98 -1.02 -4.70 11.18
C ILE A 98 -1.00 -5.21 9.75
N ASN A 99 -1.74 -6.28 9.49
CA ASN A 99 -1.97 -6.76 8.13
C ASN A 99 -2.96 -5.84 7.42
N LEU A 100 -2.49 -5.22 6.33
CA LEU A 100 -3.30 -4.36 5.48
C LEU A 100 -3.93 -5.17 4.36
N GLU A 101 -5.15 -4.79 3.95
CA GLU A 101 -5.93 -5.54 2.95
C GLU A 101 -5.95 -7.05 3.20
N PRO A 102 -6.32 -7.53 4.41
CA PRO A 102 -6.60 -8.94 4.59
C PRO A 102 -7.71 -9.30 3.59
N LEU A 103 -7.45 -10.30 2.74
CA LEU A 103 -8.57 -10.92 2.03
C LEU A 103 -9.48 -11.45 3.13
N LEU A 104 -10.76 -11.05 3.10
CA LEU A 104 -11.75 -11.73 3.93
C LEU A 104 -11.66 -13.20 3.54
N ASP A 105 -11.12 -14.04 4.41
CA ASP A 105 -11.28 -15.48 4.28
C ASP A 105 -12.78 -15.74 4.16
N THR A 106 -13.23 -16.14 2.98
CA THR A 106 -14.60 -16.52 2.67
C THR A 106 -14.99 -17.84 3.36
N VAL A 107 -14.59 -18.03 4.62
CA VAL A 107 -14.81 -19.28 5.37
C VAL A 107 -15.39 -19.05 6.78
N ALA A 108 -15.52 -17.81 7.26
CA ALA A 108 -16.18 -17.55 8.56
C ALA A 108 -17.71 -17.38 8.48
N ALA A 109 -18.35 -17.62 7.33
CA ALA A 109 -19.82 -17.57 7.17
C ALA A 109 -20.51 -18.94 7.18
N ASN A 110 -19.76 -20.05 7.26
CA ASN A 110 -20.35 -21.40 7.36
C ASN A 110 -20.05 -22.08 8.71
N SER A 111 -19.52 -21.34 9.70
CA SER A 111 -19.46 -21.81 11.08
C SER A 111 -20.74 -21.46 11.82
N GLU A 112 -21.88 -21.91 11.30
CA GLU A 112 -23.04 -22.17 12.16
C GLU A 112 -22.91 -23.60 12.68
N HIS A 113 -22.61 -23.70 13.97
CA HIS A 113 -23.06 -24.77 14.85
C HIS A 113 -24.45 -25.27 14.44
N SER A 114 -24.66 -26.56 14.22
CA SER A 114 -25.31 -27.52 15.15
C SER A 114 -26.00 -28.52 14.21
N GLU A 115 -26.06 -29.83 14.41
CA GLU A 115 -26.00 -30.60 15.64
C GLU A 115 -25.61 -32.04 15.28
N VAL A 116 -24.82 -32.63 16.16
CA VAL A 116 -24.73 -34.08 16.35
C VAL A 116 -26.07 -34.54 16.93
N ALA A 117 -26.80 -35.38 16.20
CA ALA A 117 -27.76 -36.37 16.72
C ALA A 117 -28.08 -37.40 15.63
#